data_AF-A0A3M0XJV9-F1
#
_entry.id   AF-A0A3M0XJV9-F1
#
_cell.length_a   1.000
_cell.length_b   1.000
_cell.length_c   1.000
_cell.angle_alpha   90.00
_cell.angle_beta   90.00
_cell.angle_gamma   90.00
#
_symmetry.space_group_name_H-M   'P 1'
#
loop_
_entity.id
_entity.type
_entity.pdbx_description
1 polymer ?
#
loop_
_entity_poly.entity_id
_entity_poly.type
_entity_poly.pdbx_seq_one_letter_code
_entity_poly.pdbx_strand_id
1 'polypeptide(L)'
;MHQFHKYIDLRQNKESPFSGISFWPTFTDIMTVILMIFMLAMVVTIIKNSNLLEQLSGVKSKVVVLEEKLKESQAEENELKMNIADLEEELRSKEMEIILLKDEKEVIKSTLEAKLALISALQSDIERMKREKEASEEKLKTLTAEMEKKIEEFNKKFKILTNLLSEKEKKIVVLSAKSKELELALARQRREYTLLEEEYNKLVGPARSPIGKDVVTVIYSKIGEAYRILFKDVNSNKTEALTLNQLHNRLRSLKEKLGDRLYVKIVIPENSGLTYNEAWNFTKDILTKYDYYYQNRKRIYPTLNPPQGSNESRIRPSEGLH
;
A
#
# COMPACT_ATOMS: atom_id res chain seq x y z
N MET A 1 84.60 122.38 46.46
CA MET A 1 85.22 123.70 46.63
C MET A 1 85.43 124.33 45.27
N HIS A 2 85.23 125.65 45.19
CA HIS A 2 85.61 126.61 44.15
C HIS A 2 84.77 126.75 42.87
N GLN A 3 83.82 127.68 42.98
CA GLN A 3 83.45 128.68 41.97
C GLN A 3 84.66 129.54 41.56
N PHE A 4 84.60 130.28 40.43
CA PHE A 4 84.82 131.74 40.31
C PHE A 4 84.56 132.17 38.82
N HIS A 5 83.48 132.91 38.52
CA HIS A 5 83.40 134.36 38.12
C HIS A 5 83.56 134.63 36.61
N LYS A 6 82.66 135.30 35.87
CA LYS A 6 81.85 136.53 36.03
C LYS A 6 82.61 137.83 35.62
N TYR A 7 82.27 138.30 34.41
CA TYR A 7 82.32 139.64 33.77
C TYR A 7 83.66 140.30 33.35
N ILE A 8 83.64 141.05 32.25
CA ILE A 8 83.49 142.53 32.21
C ILE A 8 83.40 143.04 30.76
N ASP A 9 82.41 143.91 30.54
CA ASP A 9 82.26 144.85 29.42
C ASP A 9 82.77 146.22 29.86
N LEU A 10 83.61 146.89 29.07
CA LEU A 10 84.03 148.28 29.27
C LEU A 10 84.42 148.97 27.94
N ARG A 11 83.53 149.90 27.52
CA ARG A 11 83.76 151.20 26.84
C ARG A 11 83.90 151.16 25.30
N GLN A 12 83.05 151.81 24.49
CA GLN A 12 82.52 153.19 24.50
C GLN A 12 83.64 154.25 24.43
N ASN A 13 83.96 154.76 23.22
CA ASN A 13 83.91 156.21 22.86
C ASN A 13 84.62 156.50 21.50
N LYS A 14 83.83 156.90 20.51
CA LYS A 14 83.86 158.16 19.73
C LYS A 14 85.21 158.75 19.20
N GLU A 15 85.12 159.09 17.90
CA GLU A 15 85.79 160.14 17.11
C GLU A 15 86.96 159.79 16.15
N SER A 16 86.73 160.23 14.91
CA SER A 16 87.57 160.44 13.71
C SER A 16 88.83 161.29 13.97
N PRO A 17 89.71 161.63 12.97
CA PRO A 17 89.74 161.32 11.53
C PRO A 17 91.12 160.79 11.05
N PHE A 18 91.22 160.15 9.89
CA PHE A 18 92.40 160.33 9.03
C PHE A 18 92.09 160.00 7.57
N SER A 19 92.18 161.05 6.78
CA SER A 19 92.29 161.13 5.34
C SER A 19 93.43 160.27 4.80
N GLY A 20 93.17 159.54 3.72
CA GLY A 20 94.20 158.77 3.01
C GLY A 20 93.68 158.07 1.76
N ILE A 21 93.11 158.85 0.84
CA ILE A 21 93.25 158.71 -0.62
C ILE A 21 92.93 157.33 -1.22
N SER A 22 91.81 157.28 -1.93
CA SER A 22 91.35 156.25 -2.86
C SER A 22 92.44 155.63 -3.73
N PHE A 23 92.58 154.32 -3.69
CA PHE A 23 92.94 153.39 -4.79
C PHE A 23 92.78 152.00 -4.13
N TRP A 24 91.69 151.24 -4.28
CA TRP A 24 91.38 150.37 -5.44
C TRP A 24 89.90 149.89 -5.35
N PRO A 25 89.01 150.23 -6.31
CA PRO A 25 87.58 149.90 -6.28
C PRO A 25 87.18 148.57 -6.96
N THR A 26 88.08 147.59 -7.14
CA THR A 26 87.83 146.42 -8.01
C THR A 26 87.92 145.05 -7.35
N PHE A 27 88.38 144.95 -6.10
CA PHE A 27 88.55 143.64 -5.45
C PHE A 27 87.28 143.16 -4.73
N THR A 28 86.48 144.08 -4.19
CA THR A 28 85.23 143.74 -3.52
C THR A 28 84.15 143.28 -4.52
N ASP A 29 84.13 143.84 -5.74
CA ASP A 29 83.16 143.48 -6.78
C ASP A 29 83.47 142.14 -7.45
N ILE A 30 84.76 141.82 -7.65
CA ILE A 30 85.18 140.49 -8.10
C ILE A 30 84.89 139.43 -7.04
N MET A 31 85.06 139.74 -5.75
CA MET A 31 84.75 138.80 -4.67
C MET A 31 83.25 138.54 -4.55
N THR A 32 82.38 139.55 -4.70
CA THR A 32 80.92 139.38 -4.68
C THR A 32 80.42 138.64 -5.93
N VAL A 33 81.01 138.86 -7.10
CA VAL A 33 80.71 138.10 -8.32
C VAL A 33 81.13 136.63 -8.19
N ILE A 34 82.33 136.37 -7.67
CA ILE A 34 82.80 135.00 -7.39
C ILE A 34 81.89 134.32 -6.36
N LEU A 35 81.45 135.03 -5.31
CA LEU A 35 80.49 134.52 -4.33
C LEU A 35 79.11 134.30 -4.95
N MET A 36 78.62 135.18 -5.82
CA MET A 36 77.35 134.99 -6.52
C MET A 36 77.39 133.77 -7.42
N ILE A 37 78.48 133.56 -8.18
CA ILE A 37 78.67 132.36 -9.02
C ILE A 37 78.73 131.11 -8.14
N PHE A 38 79.43 131.16 -7.01
CA PHE A 38 79.52 130.04 -6.08
C PHE A 38 78.16 129.73 -5.43
N MET A 39 77.38 130.75 -5.06
CA MET A 39 76.02 130.61 -4.54
C MET A 39 75.06 130.08 -5.61
N LEU A 40 75.14 130.55 -6.85
CA LEU A 40 74.34 130.05 -7.98
C LEU A 40 74.68 128.59 -8.29
N ALA A 41 75.97 128.23 -8.28
CA ALA A 41 76.43 126.85 -8.42
C ALA A 41 76.00 125.96 -7.24
N MET A 42 76.00 126.49 -6.02
CA MET A 42 75.51 125.79 -4.83
C MET A 42 73.99 125.56 -4.89
N VAL A 43 73.22 126.56 -5.34
CA VAL A 43 71.78 126.43 -5.56
C VAL A 43 71.48 125.40 -6.65
N VAL A 44 72.20 125.42 -7.77
CA VAL A 44 72.03 124.42 -8.86
C VAL A 44 72.40 123.02 -8.40
N THR A 45 73.47 122.85 -7.61
CA THR A 45 73.85 121.55 -7.05
C THR A 45 72.85 121.07 -6.01
N ILE A 46 72.30 121.95 -5.17
CA ILE A 46 71.21 121.61 -4.23
C ILE A 46 69.94 121.19 -4.99
N ILE A 47 69.56 121.90 -6.05
CA ILE A 47 68.38 121.54 -6.88
C ILE A 47 68.59 120.19 -7.57
N LYS A 48 69.76 119.96 -8.18
CA LYS A 48 70.09 118.66 -8.79
C LYS A 48 70.15 117.55 -7.76
N ASN A 49 70.74 117.80 -6.60
CA ASN A 49 70.79 116.85 -5.49
C ASN A 49 69.39 116.55 -4.96
N SER A 50 68.53 117.55 -4.80
CA SER A 50 67.13 117.40 -4.40
C SER A 50 66.34 116.59 -5.42
N ASN A 51 66.53 116.83 -6.72
CA ASN A 51 65.88 116.09 -7.80
C ASN A 51 66.40 114.64 -7.88
N LEU A 52 67.70 114.41 -7.69
CA LEU A 52 68.27 113.06 -7.58
C LEU A 52 67.73 112.31 -6.35
N LEU A 53 67.54 112.99 -5.22
CA LEU A 53 66.97 112.42 -4.00
C LEU A 53 65.49 112.06 -4.17
N GLU A 54 64.75 112.88 -4.93
CA GLU A 54 63.36 112.62 -5.32
C GLU A 54 63.24 111.47 -6.33
N GLN A 55 64.14 111.38 -7.31
CA GLN A 55 64.20 110.24 -8.23
C GLN A 55 64.58 108.94 -7.51
N LEU A 56 65.55 109.00 -6.60
CA LEU A 56 65.96 107.85 -5.79
C LEU A 56 64.84 107.40 -4.86
N SER A 57 64.09 108.34 -4.25
CA SER A 57 62.93 108.00 -3.42
C SER A 57 61.78 107.44 -4.25
N GLY A 58 61.55 107.94 -5.46
CA GLY A 58 60.55 107.43 -6.40
C GLY A 58 60.88 106.05 -6.98
N VAL A 59 62.16 105.75 -7.24
CA VAL A 59 62.59 104.40 -7.61
C VAL A 59 62.47 103.46 -6.42
N LYS A 60 62.88 103.90 -5.22
CA LYS A 60 62.76 103.09 -4.00
C LYS A 60 61.30 102.78 -3.66
N SER A 61 60.38 103.73 -3.81
CA SER A 61 58.94 103.48 -3.60
C SER A 61 58.38 102.50 -4.63
N LYS A 62 58.78 102.60 -5.91
CA LYS A 62 58.43 101.61 -6.94
C LYS A 62 58.97 100.22 -6.61
N VAL A 63 60.20 100.10 -6.12
CA VAL A 63 60.79 98.82 -5.69
C VAL A 63 59.98 98.21 -4.56
N VAL A 64 59.62 99.00 -3.53
CA VAL A 64 58.78 98.52 -2.43
C VAL A 64 57.42 98.03 -2.92
N VAL A 65 56.75 98.77 -3.81
CA VAL A 65 55.45 98.37 -4.38
C VAL A 65 55.57 97.11 -5.24
N LEU A 66 56.65 96.97 -6.02
CA LEU A 66 56.89 95.77 -6.83
C LEU A 66 57.23 94.55 -5.96
N GLU A 67 58.00 94.73 -4.90
CA GLU A 67 58.29 93.66 -3.92
C GLU A 67 57.03 93.23 -3.17
N GLU A 68 56.15 94.17 -2.83
CA GLU A 68 54.86 93.87 -2.20
C GLU A 68 53.94 93.10 -3.14
N LYS A 69 53.80 93.54 -4.40
CA LYS A 69 53.06 92.79 -5.44
C LYS A 69 53.65 91.42 -5.72
N LEU A 70 54.98 91.29 -5.69
CA LEU A 70 55.64 89.99 -5.86
C LEU A 70 55.32 89.05 -4.70
N LYS A 71 55.30 89.56 -3.46
CA LYS A 71 54.90 88.77 -2.29
C LYS A 71 53.43 88.38 -2.33
N GLU A 72 52.55 89.30 -2.72
CA GLU A 72 51.12 89.03 -2.89
C GLU A 72 50.90 87.96 -3.96
N SER A 73 51.54 88.12 -5.13
CA SER A 73 51.49 87.12 -6.21
C SER A 73 52.07 85.77 -5.80
N GLN A 74 53.13 85.74 -4.99
CA GLN A 74 53.69 84.49 -4.44
C GLN A 74 52.76 83.84 -3.42
N ALA A 75 52.05 84.64 -2.61
CA ALA A 75 51.05 84.13 -1.68
C ALA A 75 49.87 83.51 -2.44
N GLU A 76 49.37 84.20 -3.47
CA GLU A 76 48.34 83.67 -4.38
C GLU A 76 48.80 82.40 -5.09
N GLU A 77 50.04 82.36 -5.61
CA GLU A 77 50.59 81.18 -6.27
C GLU A 77 50.70 79.99 -5.31
N ASN A 78 51.09 80.23 -4.05
CA ASN A 78 51.15 79.17 -3.04
C ASN A 78 49.75 78.68 -2.66
N GLU A 79 48.78 79.58 -2.50
CA GLU A 79 47.39 79.20 -2.24
C GLU A 79 46.81 78.38 -3.40
N LEU A 80 47.04 78.79 -4.64
CA LEU A 80 46.64 78.03 -5.83
C LEU A 80 47.31 76.66 -5.89
N LYS A 81 48.59 76.54 -5.55
CA LYS A 81 49.29 75.25 -5.49
C LYS A 81 48.69 74.33 -4.43
N MET A 82 48.32 74.86 -3.26
CA MET A 82 47.64 74.08 -2.22
C MET A 82 46.26 73.61 -2.71
N ASN A 83 45.46 74.50 -3.29
CA ASN A 83 44.16 74.15 -3.86
C ASN A 83 44.27 73.10 -4.99
N ILE A 84 45.30 73.19 -5.85
CA ILE A 84 45.56 72.18 -6.88
C ILE A 84 45.90 70.84 -6.23
N ALA A 85 46.77 70.81 -5.22
CA ALA A 85 47.15 69.58 -4.54
C ALA A 85 45.94 68.91 -3.86
N ASP A 86 45.09 69.69 -3.20
CA ASP A 86 43.88 69.20 -2.54
C ASP A 86 42.87 68.63 -3.57
N LEU A 87 42.65 69.35 -4.68
CA LEU A 87 41.78 68.89 -5.77
C LEU A 87 42.33 67.64 -6.46
N GLU A 88 43.65 67.53 -6.62
CA GLU A 88 44.28 66.33 -7.17
C GLU A 88 44.13 65.13 -6.22
N GLU A 89 44.18 65.34 -4.91
CA GLU A 89 43.92 64.28 -3.93
C GLU A 89 42.45 63.84 -3.95
N GLU A 90 41.53 64.80 -3.99
CA GLU A 90 40.10 64.50 -4.14
C GLU A 90 39.83 63.73 -5.44
N LEU A 91 40.44 64.15 -6.55
CA LEU A 91 40.34 63.46 -7.84
C LEU A 91 40.84 62.01 -7.74
N ARG A 92 42.03 61.78 -7.16
CA ARG A 92 42.57 60.42 -6.95
C ARG A 92 41.63 59.56 -6.10
N SER A 93 41.04 60.14 -5.05
CA SER A 93 40.09 59.43 -4.19
C SER A 93 38.83 59.00 -4.95
N LYS A 94 38.31 59.89 -5.81
CA LYS A 94 37.13 59.65 -6.64
C LYS A 94 37.41 58.64 -7.75
N GLU A 95 38.58 58.70 -8.36
CA GLU A 95 39.02 57.70 -9.34
C GLU A 95 39.11 56.30 -8.71
N MET A 96 39.63 56.20 -7.50
CA MET A 96 39.66 54.94 -6.76
C MET A 96 38.25 54.42 -6.45
N GLU A 97 37.33 55.29 -6.02
CA GLU A 97 35.93 54.96 -5.78
C GLU A 97 35.26 54.41 -7.06
N ILE A 98 35.52 55.04 -8.22
CA ILE A 98 35.00 54.59 -9.52
C ILE A 98 35.52 53.19 -9.88
N ILE A 99 36.80 52.90 -9.61
CA ILE A 99 37.39 51.58 -9.87
C ILE A 99 36.70 50.51 -9.01
N LEU A 100 36.56 50.76 -7.71
CA LEU A 100 35.92 49.83 -6.78
C LEU A 100 34.46 49.55 -7.17
N LEU A 101 33.69 50.60 -7.48
CA LEU A 101 32.30 50.47 -7.92
C LEU A 101 32.18 49.71 -9.25
N LYS A 102 33.15 49.87 -10.15
CA LYS A 102 33.20 49.13 -11.42
C LYS A 102 33.43 47.63 -11.18
N ASP A 103 34.34 47.28 -10.28
CA ASP A 103 34.61 45.89 -9.91
C ASP A 103 33.38 45.26 -9.23
N GLU A 104 32.74 45.96 -8.30
CA GLU A 104 31.48 45.52 -7.69
C GLU A 104 30.39 45.28 -8.73
N LYS A 105 30.25 46.18 -9.70
CA LYS A 105 29.29 46.04 -10.80
C LYS A 105 29.54 44.80 -11.64
N GLU A 106 30.80 44.47 -11.96
CA GLU A 106 31.14 43.25 -12.70
C GLU A 106 30.84 41.98 -11.89
N VAL A 107 31.11 41.98 -10.59
CA VAL A 107 30.75 40.87 -9.69
C VAL A 107 29.23 40.68 -9.61
N ILE A 108 28.47 41.77 -9.47
CA ILE A 108 27.00 41.71 -9.44
C ILE A 108 26.47 41.20 -10.79
N LYS A 109 27.01 41.68 -11.90
CA LYS A 109 26.60 41.26 -13.25
C LYS A 109 26.84 39.78 -13.48
N SER A 110 28.04 39.26 -13.17
CA SER A 110 28.35 37.83 -13.31
C SER A 110 27.46 36.96 -12.41
N THR A 111 27.17 37.42 -11.18
CA THR A 111 26.24 36.74 -10.27
C THR A 111 24.82 36.72 -10.83
N LEU A 112 24.36 37.82 -11.44
CA LEU A 112 23.05 37.90 -12.07
C LEU A 112 22.94 36.95 -13.26
N GLU A 113 23.95 36.90 -14.13
CA GLU A 113 24.01 35.97 -15.26
C GLU A 113 23.95 34.51 -14.79
N ALA A 114 24.69 34.15 -13.72
CA ALA A 114 24.63 32.83 -13.13
C ALA A 114 23.23 32.49 -12.58
N LYS A 115 22.57 33.44 -11.91
CA LYS A 115 21.19 33.26 -11.41
C LYS A 115 20.19 33.11 -12.56
N LEU A 116 20.33 33.85 -13.65
CA LEU A 116 19.47 33.73 -14.83
C LEU A 116 19.62 32.36 -15.51
N ALA A 117 20.85 31.85 -15.61
CA ALA A 117 21.10 30.49 -16.10
C ALA A 117 20.43 29.43 -15.20
N LEU A 118 20.54 29.59 -13.88
CA LEU A 118 19.89 28.69 -12.92
C LEU A 118 18.36 28.73 -13.03
N ILE A 119 17.76 29.93 -13.14
CA ILE A 119 16.31 30.09 -13.33
C ILE A 119 15.86 29.39 -14.62
N SER A 120 16.60 29.55 -15.71
CA SER A 120 16.27 28.91 -17.00
C SER A 120 16.34 27.39 -16.91
N ALA A 121 17.33 26.84 -16.19
CA ALA A 121 17.44 25.41 -15.94
C ALA A 121 16.27 24.88 -15.09
N LEU A 122 15.93 25.58 -14.00
CA LEU A 122 14.79 25.23 -13.15
C LEU A 122 13.46 25.29 -13.90
N GLN A 123 13.27 26.27 -14.78
CA GLN A 123 12.08 26.35 -15.64
C GLN A 123 11.99 25.14 -16.58
N SER A 124 13.09 24.74 -17.19
CA SER A 124 13.14 23.53 -18.02
C SER A 124 12.80 22.27 -17.22
N ASP A 125 13.33 22.14 -15.99
CA ASP A 125 13.02 21.01 -15.13
C ASP A 125 11.56 20.97 -14.69
N ILE A 126 10.97 22.13 -14.38
CA ILE A 126 9.52 22.23 -14.07
C ILE A 126 8.68 21.76 -15.25
N GLU A 127 9.00 22.19 -16.47
CA GLU A 127 8.28 21.76 -17.68
C GLU A 127 8.48 20.26 -17.98
N ARG A 128 9.65 19.70 -17.66
CA ARG A 128 9.87 18.24 -17.75
C ARG A 128 9.02 17.49 -16.73
N MET A 129 9.07 17.89 -15.45
CA MET A 129 8.31 17.24 -14.39
C MET A 129 6.80 17.35 -14.61
N LYS A 130 6.32 18.47 -15.16
CA LYS A 130 4.90 18.65 -15.52
C LYS A 130 4.46 17.65 -16.60
N ARG A 131 5.27 17.47 -17.66
CA ARG A 131 5.01 16.46 -18.70
C ARG A 131 5.03 15.04 -18.16
N GLU A 132 6.00 14.72 -17.30
CA GLU A 132 6.08 13.41 -16.64
C GLU A 132 4.85 13.15 -15.77
N LYS A 133 4.40 14.15 -15.02
CA LYS A 133 3.18 14.09 -14.22
C LYS A 133 1.97 13.82 -15.10
N GLU A 134 1.75 14.61 -16.15
CA GLU A 134 0.63 14.44 -17.09
C GLU A 134 0.63 13.04 -17.73
N ALA A 135 1.80 12.56 -18.16
CA ALA A 135 1.95 11.22 -18.71
C ALA A 135 1.66 10.10 -17.69
N SER A 136 2.04 10.30 -16.42
CA SER A 136 1.76 9.36 -15.35
C SER A 136 0.27 9.33 -14.97
N GLU A 137 -0.40 10.48 -14.96
CA GLU A 137 -1.84 10.59 -14.71
C GLU A 137 -2.65 9.92 -15.82
N GLU A 138 -2.24 10.07 -17.08
CA GLU A 138 -2.91 9.41 -18.20
C GLU A 138 -2.72 7.88 -18.17
N LYS A 139 -1.50 7.41 -17.83
CA LYS A 139 -1.26 5.98 -17.57
C LYS A 139 -2.13 5.46 -16.42
N LEU A 140 -2.32 6.25 -15.37
CA LEU A 140 -3.14 5.86 -14.24
C LEU A 140 -4.62 5.76 -14.63
N LYS A 141 -5.14 6.74 -15.38
CA LYS A 141 -6.53 6.72 -15.90
C LYS A 141 -6.80 5.52 -16.81
N THR A 142 -5.88 5.23 -17.73
CA THR A 142 -6.01 4.09 -18.64
C THR A 142 -5.98 2.76 -17.88
N LEU A 143 -5.04 2.61 -16.93
CA LEU A 143 -4.96 1.42 -16.09
C LEU A 143 -6.20 1.23 -15.21
N THR A 144 -6.73 2.31 -14.62
CA THR A 144 -7.97 2.22 -13.83
C THR A 144 -9.16 1.79 -14.69
N ALA A 145 -9.28 2.34 -15.91
CA ALA A 145 -10.36 1.95 -16.83
C ALA A 145 -10.23 0.48 -17.29
N GLU A 146 -9.00 -0.01 -17.52
CA GLU A 146 -8.76 -1.43 -17.82
C GLU A 146 -9.12 -2.34 -16.65
N MET A 147 -8.80 -1.92 -15.42
CA MET A 147 -9.11 -2.70 -14.22
C MET A 147 -10.62 -2.75 -13.96
N GLU A 148 -11.33 -1.64 -14.15
CA GLU A 148 -12.80 -1.59 -14.07
C GLU A 148 -13.45 -2.53 -15.10
N LYS A 149 -12.95 -2.56 -16.35
CA LYS A 149 -13.42 -3.51 -17.36
C LYS A 149 -13.21 -4.96 -16.93
N LYS A 150 -12.03 -5.30 -16.40
CA LYS A 150 -11.74 -6.65 -15.90
C LYS A 150 -12.65 -7.03 -14.73
N ILE A 151 -12.89 -6.12 -13.78
CA ILE A 151 -13.80 -6.34 -12.66
C ILE A 151 -15.22 -6.63 -13.18
N GLU A 152 -15.70 -5.85 -14.14
CA GLU A 152 -17.02 -6.06 -14.74
C GLU A 152 -17.13 -7.42 -15.46
N GLU A 153 -16.10 -7.81 -16.20
CA GLU A 153 -16.03 -9.13 -16.82
C GLU A 153 -16.01 -10.28 -15.79
N PHE A 154 -15.25 -10.13 -14.71
CA PHE A 154 -15.21 -11.12 -13.63
C PHE A 154 -16.55 -11.21 -12.91
N ASN A 155 -17.21 -10.09 -12.65
CA ASN A 155 -18.55 -10.06 -12.05
C ASN A 155 -19.57 -10.77 -12.93
N LYS A 156 -19.53 -10.56 -14.26
CA LYS A 156 -20.38 -11.28 -15.22
C LYS A 156 -20.12 -12.78 -15.19
N LYS A 157 -18.86 -13.20 -15.23
CA LYS A 157 -18.47 -14.62 -15.15
C LYS A 157 -18.92 -15.23 -13.82
N PHE A 158 -18.70 -14.54 -12.72
CA PHE A 158 -19.10 -14.97 -11.39
C PHE A 158 -20.61 -15.18 -11.32
N LYS A 159 -21.41 -14.24 -11.84
CA LYS A 159 -22.88 -14.36 -11.91
C LYS A 159 -23.34 -15.57 -12.75
N ILE A 160 -22.66 -15.86 -13.86
CA ILE A 160 -22.97 -17.05 -14.68
C ILE A 160 -22.64 -18.33 -13.90
N LEU A 161 -21.47 -18.39 -13.26
CA LEU A 161 -21.05 -19.56 -12.48
C LEU A 161 -21.98 -19.81 -11.28
N THR A 162 -22.39 -18.77 -10.56
CA THR A 162 -23.31 -18.92 -9.43
C THR A 162 -24.68 -19.42 -9.87
N ASN A 163 -25.21 -18.91 -10.99
CA ASN A 163 -26.45 -19.40 -11.57
C ASN A 163 -26.35 -20.88 -11.99
N LEU A 164 -25.25 -21.26 -12.66
CA LEU A 164 -25.02 -22.63 -13.07
C LEU A 164 -24.91 -23.57 -11.86
N LEU A 165 -24.20 -23.13 -10.82
CA LEU A 165 -24.05 -23.90 -9.58
C LEU A 165 -25.41 -24.11 -8.91
N SER A 166 -26.24 -23.06 -8.80
CA SER A 166 -27.61 -23.19 -8.30
C SER A 166 -28.48 -24.14 -9.13
N GLU A 167 -28.33 -24.13 -10.46
CA GLU A 167 -29.04 -25.08 -11.35
C GLU A 167 -28.58 -26.52 -11.11
N LYS A 168 -27.28 -26.75 -10.93
CA LYS A 168 -26.72 -28.07 -10.64
C LYS A 168 -27.16 -28.57 -9.26
N GLU A 169 -27.19 -27.72 -8.25
CA GLU A 169 -27.72 -28.05 -6.92
C GLU A 169 -29.19 -28.49 -6.99
N LYS A 170 -30.04 -27.75 -7.73
CA LYS A 170 -31.43 -28.15 -7.95
C LYS A 170 -31.54 -29.53 -8.61
N LYS A 171 -30.72 -29.81 -9.63
CA LYS A 171 -30.69 -31.12 -10.29
C LYS A 171 -30.25 -32.24 -9.35
N ILE A 172 -29.26 -31.99 -8.48
CA ILE A 172 -28.81 -32.96 -7.48
C ILE A 172 -29.94 -33.30 -6.51
N VAL A 173 -30.69 -32.31 -6.03
CA VAL A 173 -31.84 -32.54 -5.13
C VAL A 173 -32.93 -33.38 -5.80
N VAL A 174 -33.25 -33.09 -7.07
CA VAL A 174 -34.25 -33.87 -7.82
C VAL A 174 -33.77 -35.30 -8.06
N LEU A 175 -32.51 -35.49 -8.47
CA LEU A 175 -31.94 -36.81 -8.73
C LEU A 175 -31.82 -37.64 -7.44
N SER A 176 -31.45 -37.03 -6.31
CA SER A 176 -31.37 -37.72 -5.03
C SER A 176 -32.76 -38.16 -4.54
N ALA A 177 -33.78 -37.32 -4.70
CA ALA A 177 -35.17 -37.68 -4.41
C ALA A 177 -35.64 -38.87 -5.27
N LYS A 178 -35.37 -38.83 -6.59
CA LYS A 178 -35.72 -39.93 -7.50
C LYS A 178 -34.96 -41.21 -7.19
N SER A 179 -33.67 -41.13 -6.81
CA SER A 179 -32.90 -42.29 -6.39
C SER A 179 -33.54 -42.97 -5.18
N LYS A 180 -33.92 -42.18 -4.16
CA LYS A 180 -34.60 -42.68 -2.96
C LYS A 180 -35.96 -43.31 -3.28
N GLU A 181 -36.73 -42.72 -4.19
CA GLU A 181 -38.01 -43.28 -4.64
C GLU A 181 -37.80 -44.64 -5.34
N LEU A 182 -36.82 -44.74 -6.23
CA LEU A 182 -36.48 -46.00 -6.92
C LEU A 182 -35.99 -47.08 -5.95
N GLU A 183 -35.17 -46.72 -4.96
CA GLU A 183 -34.75 -47.64 -3.90
C GLU A 183 -35.95 -48.19 -3.12
N LEU A 184 -36.92 -47.33 -2.76
CA LEU A 184 -38.15 -47.76 -2.08
C LEU A 184 -39.02 -48.65 -2.97
N ALA A 185 -39.15 -48.32 -4.26
CA ALA A 185 -39.88 -49.13 -5.23
C ALA A 185 -39.24 -50.52 -5.40
N LEU A 186 -37.92 -50.58 -5.54
CA LEU A 186 -37.17 -51.85 -5.60
C LEU A 186 -37.32 -52.67 -4.32
N ALA A 187 -37.30 -52.04 -3.15
CA ALA A 187 -37.53 -52.72 -1.87
C ALA A 187 -38.94 -53.31 -1.78
N ARG A 188 -39.97 -52.58 -2.23
CA ARG A 188 -41.36 -53.07 -2.32
C ARG A 188 -41.49 -54.25 -3.28
N GLN A 189 -40.96 -54.10 -4.50
CA GLN A 189 -41.02 -55.13 -5.53
C GLN A 189 -40.31 -56.41 -5.08
N ARG A 190 -39.14 -56.30 -4.42
CA ARG A 190 -38.45 -57.46 -3.82
C ARG A 190 -39.32 -58.17 -2.78
N ARG A 191 -39.99 -57.42 -1.89
CA ARG A 191 -40.92 -57.99 -0.91
C ARG A 191 -42.09 -58.70 -1.60
N GLU A 192 -42.69 -58.09 -2.62
CA GLU A 192 -43.77 -58.70 -3.40
C GLU A 192 -43.35 -60.01 -4.07
N TYR A 193 -42.15 -60.06 -4.67
CA TYR A 193 -41.60 -61.29 -5.22
C TYR A 193 -41.39 -62.37 -4.17
N THR A 194 -40.88 -62.03 -2.99
CA THR A 194 -40.73 -63.01 -1.89
C THR A 194 -42.08 -63.58 -1.46
N LEU A 195 -43.11 -62.74 -1.32
CA LEU A 195 -44.46 -63.19 -0.99
C LEU A 195 -45.05 -64.09 -2.07
N LEU A 196 -44.90 -63.70 -3.34
CA LEU A 196 -45.36 -64.50 -4.48
C LEU A 196 -44.62 -65.84 -4.57
N GLU A 197 -43.31 -65.85 -4.30
CA GLU A 197 -42.50 -67.06 -4.23
C GLU A 197 -43.00 -67.99 -3.10
N GLU A 198 -43.31 -67.45 -1.92
CA GLU A 198 -43.92 -68.22 -0.82
C GLU A 198 -45.29 -68.80 -1.22
N GLU A 199 -46.15 -68.04 -1.90
CA GLU A 199 -47.45 -68.51 -2.38
C GLU A 199 -47.34 -69.57 -3.47
N TYR A 200 -46.48 -69.35 -4.46
CA TYR A 200 -46.17 -70.32 -5.50
C TYR A 200 -45.66 -71.64 -4.90
N ASN A 201 -44.73 -71.55 -3.95
CA ASN A 201 -44.18 -72.71 -3.27
C ASN A 201 -45.23 -73.49 -2.45
N LYS A 202 -46.27 -72.83 -1.91
CA LYS A 202 -47.41 -73.51 -1.28
C LYS A 202 -48.25 -74.30 -2.29
N LEU A 203 -48.36 -73.82 -3.53
CA LEU A 203 -49.18 -74.41 -4.59
C LEU A 203 -48.45 -75.52 -5.36
N VAL A 204 -47.14 -75.39 -5.57
CA VAL A 204 -46.35 -76.28 -6.47
C VAL A 204 -45.54 -77.34 -5.70
N GLY A 205 -45.82 -77.55 -4.41
CA GLY A 205 -45.33 -78.73 -3.71
C GLY A 205 -45.73 -80.01 -4.47
N PRO A 206 -44.87 -81.05 -4.57
CA PRO A 206 -45.17 -82.24 -5.37
C PRO A 206 -46.50 -82.87 -4.94
N ALA A 207 -47.31 -83.40 -5.86
CA ALA A 207 -48.54 -84.08 -5.48
C ALA A 207 -48.21 -85.31 -4.61
N ARG A 208 -48.90 -85.49 -3.48
CA ARG A 208 -48.75 -86.68 -2.63
C ARG A 208 -49.14 -87.91 -3.46
N SER A 209 -48.16 -88.75 -3.80
CA SER A 209 -48.35 -89.90 -4.70
C SER A 209 -47.79 -91.18 -4.07
N PRO A 210 -48.53 -92.31 -4.15
CA PRO A 210 -48.06 -93.59 -3.64
C PRO A 210 -47.07 -94.31 -4.58
N ILE A 211 -46.83 -93.79 -5.79
CA ILE A 211 -45.96 -94.43 -6.79
C ILE A 211 -44.51 -94.52 -6.29
N GLY A 212 -43.95 -95.74 -6.30
CA GLY A 212 -42.59 -96.04 -5.84
C GLY A 212 -42.40 -95.98 -4.31
N LYS A 213 -43.48 -95.90 -3.55
CA LYS A 213 -43.47 -95.82 -2.08
C LYS A 213 -44.00 -97.11 -1.44
N ASP A 214 -43.57 -97.34 -0.21
CA ASP A 214 -44.00 -98.46 0.61
C ASP A 214 -45.27 -98.05 1.35
N VAL A 215 -46.41 -98.56 0.88
CA VAL A 215 -47.74 -98.14 1.33
C VAL A 215 -48.21 -99.01 2.50
N VAL A 216 -48.40 -98.38 3.65
CA VAL A 216 -49.10 -98.99 4.79
C VAL A 216 -50.51 -98.41 4.89
N THR A 217 -51.49 -99.24 5.27
CA THR A 217 -52.87 -98.78 5.42
C THR A 217 -53.29 -98.77 6.88
N VAL A 218 -53.83 -97.64 7.33
CA VAL A 218 -54.41 -97.45 8.66
C VAL A 218 -55.89 -97.18 8.50
N ILE A 219 -56.73 -98.08 8.96
CA ILE A 219 -58.18 -97.91 8.96
C ILE A 219 -58.62 -97.50 10.36
N TYR A 220 -59.31 -96.36 10.47
CA TYR A 220 -59.74 -95.81 11.75
C TYR A 220 -61.26 -95.69 11.80
N SER A 221 -61.85 -96.21 12.87
CA SER A 221 -63.30 -96.24 13.09
C SER A 221 -63.62 -96.25 14.58
N LYS A 222 -64.87 -95.96 14.91
CA LYS A 222 -65.46 -95.91 16.25
C LYS A 222 -66.76 -96.71 16.21
N ILE A 223 -66.84 -97.77 17.02
CA ILE A 223 -68.02 -98.62 17.11
C ILE A 223 -68.54 -98.50 18.55
N GLY A 224 -69.67 -97.83 18.74
CA GLY A 224 -70.14 -97.40 20.06
C GLY A 224 -69.20 -96.35 20.66
N GLU A 225 -68.73 -96.57 21.88
CA GLU A 225 -67.74 -95.70 22.54
C GLU A 225 -66.28 -96.13 22.31
N ALA A 226 -66.04 -97.28 21.68
CA ALA A 226 -64.71 -97.84 21.51
C ALA A 226 -64.08 -97.45 20.16
N TYR A 227 -62.85 -96.94 20.20
CA TYR A 227 -62.05 -96.68 19.01
C TYR A 227 -61.35 -97.95 18.52
N ARG A 228 -61.41 -98.18 17.21
CA ARG A 228 -60.78 -99.31 16.54
C ARG A 228 -59.83 -98.81 15.46
N ILE A 229 -58.56 -99.17 15.62
CA ILE A 229 -57.51 -98.96 14.63
C ILE A 229 -57.13 -100.30 14.06
N LEU A 230 -57.17 -100.39 12.73
CA LEU A 230 -56.80 -101.56 11.97
C LEU A 230 -55.59 -101.20 11.10
N PHE A 231 -54.52 -101.98 11.19
CA PHE A 231 -53.27 -101.73 10.49
C PHE A 231 -52.99 -102.83 9.48
N LYS A 232 -52.58 -102.43 8.28
CA LYS A 232 -52.13 -103.31 7.20
C LYS A 232 -50.71 -102.92 6.82
N ASP A 233 -49.79 -103.86 7.00
CA ASP A 233 -48.36 -103.68 6.69
C ASP A 233 -48.08 -103.78 5.18
N VAL A 234 -46.91 -103.32 4.74
CA VAL A 234 -46.51 -103.16 3.32
C VAL A 234 -46.66 -104.45 2.51
N ASN A 235 -46.33 -105.60 3.13
CA ASN A 235 -46.29 -106.91 2.48
C ASN A 235 -47.29 -107.93 3.06
N SER A 236 -48.28 -107.47 3.84
CA SER A 236 -49.29 -108.36 4.45
C SER A 236 -50.69 -107.99 3.98
N ASN A 237 -51.43 -108.99 3.48
CA ASN A 237 -52.87 -108.84 3.22
C ASN A 237 -53.74 -109.01 4.47
N LYS A 238 -53.13 -109.35 5.61
CA LYS A 238 -53.83 -109.45 6.89
C LYS A 238 -53.89 -108.07 7.55
N THR A 239 -55.05 -107.79 8.13
CA THR A 239 -55.31 -106.56 8.87
C THR A 239 -55.31 -106.89 10.36
N GLU A 240 -54.49 -106.19 11.14
CA GLU A 240 -54.33 -106.42 12.58
C GLU A 240 -54.98 -105.28 13.37
N ALA A 241 -55.68 -105.59 14.46
CA ALA A 241 -56.22 -104.59 15.36
C ALA A 241 -55.12 -104.11 16.31
N LEU A 242 -54.81 -102.82 16.28
CA LEU A 242 -53.79 -102.19 17.12
C LEU A 242 -54.41 -101.13 18.04
N THR A 243 -53.80 -100.91 19.19
CA THR A 243 -54.05 -99.69 19.99
C THR A 243 -53.31 -98.50 19.39
N LEU A 244 -53.70 -97.28 19.77
CA LEU A 244 -53.06 -96.06 19.28
C LEU A 244 -51.54 -96.03 19.55
N ASN A 245 -51.11 -96.43 20.74
CA ASN A 245 -49.69 -96.49 21.11
C ASN A 245 -48.93 -97.54 20.28
N GLN A 246 -49.55 -98.70 20.03
CA GLN A 246 -48.97 -99.74 19.18
C GLN A 246 -48.84 -99.27 17.73
N LEU A 247 -49.85 -98.56 17.20
CA LEU A 247 -49.79 -97.95 15.88
C LEU A 247 -48.61 -96.96 15.78
N HIS A 248 -48.48 -96.04 16.74
CA HIS A 248 -47.39 -95.07 16.76
C HIS A 248 -46.01 -95.73 16.82
N ASN A 249 -45.85 -96.77 17.64
CA ASN A 249 -44.59 -97.50 17.72
C ASN A 249 -44.29 -98.23 16.41
N ARG A 250 -45.28 -98.88 15.79
CA ARG A 250 -45.12 -99.57 14.52
C ARG A 250 -44.76 -98.61 13.39
N LEU A 251 -45.48 -97.50 13.28
CA LEU A 251 -45.20 -96.45 12.29
C LEU A 251 -43.84 -95.78 12.54
N ARG A 252 -43.43 -95.59 13.80
CA ARG A 252 -42.09 -95.08 14.13
C ARG A 252 -40.99 -96.03 13.66
N SER A 253 -41.10 -97.32 13.97
CA SER A 253 -40.13 -98.33 13.52
C SER A 253 -40.11 -98.46 12.00
N LEU A 254 -41.26 -98.37 11.34
CA LEU A 254 -41.34 -98.36 9.87
C LEU A 254 -40.72 -97.09 9.28
N LYS A 255 -40.91 -95.93 9.93
CA LYS A 255 -40.30 -94.67 9.51
C LYS A 255 -38.79 -94.71 9.64
N GLU A 256 -38.26 -95.26 10.72
CA GLU A 256 -36.81 -95.44 10.91
C GLU A 256 -36.21 -96.36 9.84
N LYS A 257 -36.94 -97.41 9.44
CA LYS A 257 -36.48 -98.37 8.41
C LYS A 257 -36.61 -97.86 6.98
N LEU A 258 -37.71 -97.21 6.64
CA LEU A 258 -38.07 -96.84 5.26
C LEU A 258 -37.84 -95.36 4.94
N GLY A 259 -37.61 -94.52 5.95
CA GLY A 259 -37.33 -93.09 5.77
C GLY A 259 -38.40 -92.38 4.93
N ASP A 260 -37.97 -91.73 3.85
CA ASP A 260 -38.84 -90.95 2.96
C ASP A 260 -39.57 -91.79 1.90
N ARG A 261 -39.51 -93.13 2.03
CA ARG A 261 -40.29 -94.08 1.23
C ARG A 261 -41.60 -94.50 1.89
N LEU A 262 -41.77 -94.23 3.19
CA LEU A 262 -42.99 -94.59 3.92
C LEU A 262 -44.17 -93.70 3.47
N TYR A 263 -45.21 -94.35 2.93
CA TYR A 263 -46.50 -93.74 2.61
C TYR A 263 -47.57 -94.29 3.54
N VAL A 264 -48.26 -93.42 4.28
CA VAL A 264 -49.31 -93.83 5.22
C VAL A 264 -50.69 -93.58 4.62
N LYS A 265 -51.35 -94.60 4.10
CA LYS A 265 -52.72 -94.53 3.60
C LYS A 265 -53.70 -94.59 4.78
N ILE A 266 -54.36 -93.49 5.10
CA ILE A 266 -55.42 -93.48 6.12
C ILE A 266 -56.77 -93.67 5.42
N VAL A 267 -57.55 -94.64 5.91
CA VAL A 267 -58.89 -94.96 5.40
C VAL A 267 -59.88 -94.78 6.55
N ILE A 268 -60.85 -93.91 6.35
CA ILE A 268 -61.96 -93.70 7.27
C ILE A 268 -63.21 -94.20 6.55
N PRO A 269 -63.80 -95.34 6.96
CA PRO A 269 -65.03 -95.85 6.34
C PRO A 269 -66.19 -94.85 6.45
N GLU A 270 -67.15 -94.89 5.53
CA GLU A 270 -68.32 -94.00 5.57
C GLU A 270 -69.12 -94.16 6.87
N ASN A 271 -69.26 -95.41 7.35
CA ASN A 271 -69.87 -95.75 8.63
C ASN A 271 -68.85 -95.82 9.77
N SER A 272 -67.85 -94.93 9.77
CA SER A 272 -66.78 -94.96 10.79
C SER A 272 -67.24 -94.54 12.17
N GLY A 273 -68.39 -93.87 12.33
CA GLY A 273 -68.84 -93.37 13.64
C GLY A 273 -67.96 -92.25 14.22
N LEU A 274 -67.01 -91.71 13.44
CA LEU A 274 -66.12 -90.63 13.84
C LEU A 274 -66.72 -89.27 13.45
N THR A 275 -66.55 -88.28 14.33
CA THR A 275 -66.77 -86.88 13.95
C THR A 275 -65.66 -86.40 13.02
N TYR A 276 -65.95 -85.36 12.23
CA TYR A 276 -64.96 -84.74 11.35
C TYR A 276 -63.68 -84.34 12.09
N ASN A 277 -63.81 -83.74 13.29
CA ASN A 277 -62.66 -83.29 14.06
C ASN A 277 -61.81 -84.46 14.60
N GLU A 278 -62.43 -85.56 15.05
CA GLU A 278 -61.71 -86.77 15.48
C GLU A 278 -60.92 -87.39 14.33
N ALA A 279 -61.57 -87.55 13.17
CA ALA A 279 -60.97 -88.07 11.95
C ALA A 279 -59.83 -87.17 11.43
N TRP A 280 -60.03 -85.85 11.41
CA TRP A 280 -59.04 -84.87 10.96
C TRP A 280 -57.83 -84.81 11.89
N ASN A 281 -58.04 -84.76 13.20
CA ASN A 281 -56.95 -84.72 14.17
C ASN A 281 -56.10 -85.99 14.12
N PHE A 282 -56.73 -87.16 14.03
CA PHE A 282 -56.03 -88.43 13.85
C PHE A 282 -55.21 -88.44 12.55
N THR A 283 -55.84 -88.04 11.43
CA THR A 283 -55.18 -87.99 10.11
C THR A 283 -53.99 -87.05 10.12
N LYS A 284 -54.16 -85.84 10.64
CA LYS A 284 -53.11 -84.82 10.74
C LYS A 284 -51.96 -85.28 11.62
N ASP A 285 -52.24 -85.88 12.77
CA ASP A 285 -51.22 -86.34 13.70
C ASP A 285 -50.34 -87.44 13.08
N ILE A 286 -50.98 -88.46 12.49
CA ILE A 286 -50.28 -89.58 11.86
C ILE A 286 -49.49 -89.12 10.63
N LEU A 287 -50.09 -88.35 9.73
CA LEU A 287 -49.41 -87.93 8.50
C LEU A 287 -48.25 -86.96 8.77
N THR A 288 -48.41 -85.99 9.68
CA THR A 288 -47.34 -85.03 9.99
C THR A 288 -46.13 -85.71 10.63
N LYS A 289 -46.36 -86.76 11.44
CA LYS A 289 -45.30 -87.45 12.18
C LYS A 289 -44.61 -88.56 11.39
N TYR A 290 -45.27 -89.21 10.43
CA TYR A 290 -44.73 -90.42 9.81
C TYR A 290 -44.75 -90.43 8.27
N ASP A 291 -45.60 -89.64 7.61
CA ASP A 291 -45.70 -89.66 6.15
C ASP A 291 -44.59 -88.83 5.49
N TYR A 292 -43.98 -89.36 4.43
CA TYR A 292 -42.87 -88.69 3.74
C TYR A 292 -43.23 -87.28 3.22
N TYR A 293 -44.47 -87.08 2.78
CA TYR A 293 -44.89 -85.86 2.12
C TYR A 293 -44.91 -84.65 3.06
N TYR A 294 -45.39 -84.85 4.29
CA TYR A 294 -45.57 -83.77 5.26
C TYR A 294 -44.28 -83.43 6.02
N GLN A 295 -43.31 -84.34 6.05
CA GLN A 295 -42.01 -84.09 6.66
C GLN A 295 -41.08 -83.28 5.76
N ASN A 296 -41.12 -83.49 4.44
CA ASN A 296 -40.26 -82.77 3.50
C ASN A 296 -40.54 -81.25 3.47
N ARG A 297 -41.78 -80.83 3.78
CA ARG A 297 -42.12 -79.40 3.94
C ARG A 297 -41.30 -78.69 5.03
N LYS A 298 -40.82 -79.40 6.07
CA LYS A 298 -39.99 -78.81 7.13
C LYS A 298 -38.52 -78.66 6.76
N ARG A 299 -38.00 -79.44 5.80
CA ARG A 299 -36.57 -79.41 5.43
C ARG A 299 -36.22 -78.36 4.37
N ILE A 300 -37.20 -77.92 3.58
CA ILE A 300 -36.97 -77.04 2.43
C ILE A 300 -36.90 -75.55 2.82
N TYR A 301 -37.36 -75.18 4.02
CA TYR A 301 -37.30 -73.79 4.51
C TYR A 301 -36.63 -73.71 5.90
N PRO A 302 -35.30 -73.61 6.00
CA PRO A 302 -34.69 -73.04 7.20
C PRO A 302 -35.15 -71.57 7.28
N THR A 303 -35.55 -71.12 8.47
CA THR A 303 -35.91 -69.72 8.72
C THR A 303 -34.74 -68.82 8.32
N LEU A 304 -34.88 -68.08 7.22
CA LEU A 304 -33.92 -67.03 6.87
C LEU A 304 -34.06 -65.91 7.90
N ASN A 305 -33.00 -65.70 8.69
CA ASN A 305 -32.89 -64.52 9.54
C ASN A 305 -32.99 -63.24 8.68
N PRO A 306 -33.64 -62.18 9.18
CA PRO A 306 -33.73 -60.92 8.44
C PRO A 306 -32.32 -60.35 8.22
N PRO A 307 -32.10 -59.66 7.08
CA PRO A 307 -30.81 -59.06 6.77
C PRO A 307 -30.47 -58.04 7.87
N GLN A 308 -29.32 -58.23 8.52
CA GLN A 308 -28.78 -57.22 9.41
C GLN A 308 -28.51 -55.97 8.56
N GLY A 309 -29.16 -54.87 8.94
CA GLY A 309 -28.93 -53.57 8.35
C GLY A 309 -27.44 -53.22 8.48
N SER A 310 -26.82 -52.93 7.35
CA SER A 310 -25.52 -52.27 7.28
C SER A 310 -25.66 -50.88 7.90
N ASN A 311 -25.40 -50.78 9.20
CA ASN A 311 -25.28 -49.52 9.90
C ASN A 311 -23.96 -48.83 9.54
N GLU A 312 -24.11 -47.63 8.99
CA GLU A 312 -23.29 -46.44 9.26
C GLU A 312 -21.79 -46.51 8.95
N SER A 313 -21.45 -46.11 7.73
CA SER A 313 -20.16 -45.50 7.43
C SER A 313 -20.03 -44.17 8.20
N ARG A 314 -19.42 -44.25 9.38
CA ARG A 314 -19.05 -43.11 10.21
C ARG A 314 -17.98 -42.29 9.48
N ILE A 315 -18.35 -41.08 9.08
CA ILE A 315 -17.46 -40.02 8.60
C ILE A 315 -16.44 -39.74 9.70
N ARG A 316 -15.13 -39.87 9.40
CA ARG A 316 -14.06 -39.34 10.25
C ARG A 316 -13.91 -37.84 9.99
N PRO A 317 -13.81 -36.97 11.00
CA PRO A 317 -13.27 -35.64 10.81
C PRO A 317 -11.74 -35.75 10.65
N SER A 318 -11.22 -35.22 9.55
CA SER A 318 -9.81 -34.90 9.40
C SER A 318 -9.48 -33.68 10.25
N GLU A 319 -8.84 -33.87 11.39
CA GLU A 319 -8.08 -32.82 12.06
C GLU A 319 -6.85 -32.53 11.19
N GLY A 320 -6.86 -31.37 10.53
CA GLY A 320 -5.70 -30.79 9.88
C GLY A 320 -4.89 -30.00 10.91
N LEU A 321 -3.64 -30.43 11.14
CA LEU A 321 -2.55 -29.53 11.50
C LEU A 321 -2.29 -28.60 10.32
N HIS A 322 -2.51 -27.30 10.50
CA HIS A 322 -1.54 -26.19 10.33
C HIS A 322 -2.24 -24.83 10.33
#